data_AF-A0A4V2UQQ9-F1
#
_entry.id   AF-A0A4V2UQQ9-F1
#
_cell.length_a   1.000
_cell.length_b   1.000
_cell.length_c   1.000
_cell.angle_alpha   90.00
_cell.angle_beta   90.00
_cell.angle_gamma   90.00
#
_symmetry.space_group_name_H-M   'P 1'
#
loop_
_entity.id
_entity.type
_entity.pdbx_description
1 polymer ?
#
loop_
_entity_poly.entity_id
_entity_poly.type
_entity_poly.pdbx_seq_one_letter_code
_entity_poly.pdbx_strand_id
1 'polypeptide(L)'
;MKKRLLNLLIAIDQFLWVVFTLGNGSPDETISAAAYRMESQGKLAGRILRPVIDAIFLALERDHCRLSYESEVSGSQLPSAYRARIP
;
A
#
# COMPACT_ATOMS: atom_id res chain seq x y z
N MET A 1 -20.94 4.22 -4.82
CA MET A 1 -20.58 4.60 -3.43
C MET A 1 -19.30 3.91 -2.95
N LYS A 2 -19.18 2.58 -3.08
CA LYS A 2 -18.00 1.79 -2.66
C LYS A 2 -16.65 2.36 -3.16
N LYS A 3 -16.56 2.73 -4.45
CA LYS A 3 -15.33 3.30 -5.04
C LYS A 3 -14.89 4.64 -4.43
N ARG A 4 -15.84 5.52 -4.07
CA ARG A 4 -15.51 6.83 -3.46
C ARG A 4 -14.94 6.65 -2.06
N LEU A 5 -15.58 5.80 -1.25
CA LEU A 5 -15.10 5.47 0.09
C LEU A 5 -13.73 4.81 0.03
N LEU A 6 -13.53 3.84 -0.87
CA LEU A 6 -12.24 3.19 -1.08
C LEU A 6 -11.14 4.21 -1.43
N ASN A 7 -11.41 5.10 -2.38
CA ASN A 7 -10.44 6.14 -2.75
C ASN A 7 -10.09 7.07 -1.58
N LEU A 8 -11.07 7.42 -0.74
CA LEU A 8 -10.81 8.23 0.47
C LEU A 8 -9.95 7.46 1.48
N LEU A 9 -10.22 6.17 1.69
CA LEU A 9 -9.42 5.34 2.59
C LEU A 9 -7.98 5.18 2.09
N ILE A 10 -7.79 4.95 0.78
CA ILE A 10 -6.45 4.90 0.16
C ILE A 10 -5.72 6.23 0.34
N ALA A 11 -6.39 7.35 0.07
CA ALA A 11 -5.78 8.67 0.22
C ALA A 11 -5.38 8.98 1.67
N ILE A 12 -6.20 8.58 2.65
CA ILE A 12 -5.87 8.71 4.07
C ILE A 12 -4.66 7.83 4.43
N ASP A 13 -4.63 6.58 3.95
CA ASP A 13 -3.52 5.66 4.20
C ASP A 13 -2.18 6.19 3.65
N GLN A 14 -2.17 6.65 2.40
CA GLN A 14 -0.99 7.26 1.76
C GLN A 14 -0.56 8.54 2.48
N PHE A 15 -1.50 9.37 2.94
CA PHE A 15 -1.19 10.54 3.75
C PHE A 15 -0.53 10.15 5.08
N LEU A 16 -1.12 9.18 5.80
CA LEU A 16 -0.57 8.70 7.07
C LEU A 16 0.82 8.09 6.89
N TRP A 17 1.07 7.39 5.79
CA TRP A 17 2.40 6.86 5.46
C TRP A 17 3.45 7.97 5.42
N VAL A 18 3.19 9.04 4.67
CA VAL A 18 4.10 10.19 4.56
C VAL A 18 4.26 10.90 5.91
N VAL A 19 3.18 11.03 6.69
CA VAL A 19 3.23 11.65 8.03
C VAL A 19 4.08 10.82 9.00
N PHE A 20 3.85 9.50 9.10
CA PHE A 20 4.56 8.64 10.05
C PHE A 20 6.02 8.45 9.70
N THR A 21 6.37 8.56 8.41
CA THR A 21 7.75 8.51 7.95
C THR A 21 8.43 9.88 7.93
N LEU A 22 7.75 10.94 8.38
CA LEU A 22 8.23 12.32 8.34
C LEU A 22 8.71 12.73 6.93
N GLY A 23 7.99 12.28 5.90
CA GLY A 23 8.31 12.56 4.50
C GLY A 23 9.31 11.61 3.85
N ASN A 24 9.84 10.61 4.57
CA ASN A 24 10.80 9.65 4.02
C ASN A 24 10.14 8.49 3.24
N GLY A 25 8.83 8.30 3.42
CA GLY A 25 8.00 7.37 2.66
C GLY A 25 7.68 7.92 1.27
N SER A 26 7.52 7.03 0.28
CA SER A 26 7.18 7.44 -1.07
C SER A 26 5.74 7.98 -1.12
N PRO A 27 5.48 9.11 -1.80
CA PRO A 27 4.12 9.55 -2.07
C PRO A 27 3.40 8.53 -2.96
N ASP A 28 2.07 8.51 -2.87
CA ASP A 28 1.19 7.57 -3.59
C ASP A 28 1.45 6.08 -3.29
N GLU A 29 2.15 5.75 -2.20
CA GLU A 29 2.34 4.38 -1.71
C GLU A 29 1.54 4.15 -0.42
N THR A 30 0.75 3.07 -0.40
CA THR A 30 0.05 2.62 0.82
C THR A 30 0.99 2.00 1.86
N ILE A 31 0.65 2.08 3.14
CA ILE A 31 1.42 1.49 4.26
C ILE A 31 1.56 -0.03 4.06
N SER A 32 0.49 -0.70 3.64
CA SER A 32 0.49 -2.14 3.34
C SER A 32 1.49 -2.49 2.23
N ALA A 33 1.51 -1.73 1.12
CA ALA A 33 2.47 -1.93 0.04
C ALA A 33 3.92 -1.64 0.49
N ALA A 34 4.12 -0.56 1.25
CA ALA A 34 5.42 -0.19 1.80
C ALA A 34 5.97 -1.29 2.73
N ALA A 35 5.13 -1.87 3.58
CA ALA A 35 5.51 -2.94 4.49
C ALA A 35 6.04 -4.17 3.73
N TYR A 36 5.32 -4.60 2.68
CA TYR A 36 5.75 -5.70 1.82
C TYR A 36 7.04 -5.38 1.05
N ARG A 37 7.16 -4.18 0.46
CA ARG A 37 8.39 -3.73 -0.21
C ARG A 37 9.58 -3.72 0.73
N MET A 38 9.40 -3.20 1.95
CA MET A 38 10.46 -3.16 2.96
C MET A 38 10.88 -4.56 3.40
N GLU A 39 9.93 -5.48 3.57
CA GLU A 39 10.21 -6.89 3.88
C GLU A 39 11.03 -7.53 2.76
N SER A 40 10.62 -7.33 1.50
CA SER A 40 11.29 -7.82 0.29
C SER A 40 12.71 -7.26 0.15
N GLN A 41 12.96 -6.05 0.66
CA GLN A 41 14.29 -5.42 0.75
C GLN A 41 15.11 -5.90 1.96
N GLY A 42 14.58 -6.80 2.79
CA GLY A 42 15.24 -7.32 3.99
C GLY A 42 15.24 -6.34 5.17
N LYS A 43 14.45 -5.25 5.12
CA LYS A 43 14.40 -4.26 6.20
C LYS A 43 13.62 -4.79 7.40
N LEU A 44 14.15 -4.56 8.60
CA LEU A 44 13.55 -5.03 9.85
C LEU A 44 12.12 -4.51 10.06
N ALA A 45 11.88 -3.23 9.74
CA ALA A 45 10.54 -2.63 9.84
C ALA A 45 9.50 -3.39 9.00
N GLY A 46 9.85 -3.78 7.77
CA GLY A 46 8.95 -4.56 6.92
C GLY A 46 8.70 -5.96 7.46
N ARG A 47 9.75 -6.66 7.92
CA ARG A 47 9.63 -8.00 8.54
C ARG A 47 8.73 -8.04 9.77
N ILE A 48 8.59 -6.92 10.48
CA ILE A 48 7.70 -6.78 11.64
C ILE A 48 6.32 -6.31 11.22
N LEU A 49 6.23 -5.23 10.43
CA LEU A 49 4.96 -4.59 10.08
C LEU A 49 4.10 -5.45 9.15
N ARG A 50 4.70 -6.08 8.12
CA ARG A 50 3.96 -6.88 7.13
C ARG A 50 3.11 -7.98 7.78
N PRO A 51 3.64 -8.87 8.64
CA PRO A 51 2.82 -9.94 9.23
C PRO A 51 1.77 -9.40 10.19
N VAL A 52 2.03 -8.28 10.87
CA VAL A 52 1.05 -7.62 11.77
C VAL A 52 -0.13 -7.08 10.96
N ILE A 53 0.14 -6.37 9.87
CA ILE A 53 -0.89 -5.81 9.00
C ILE A 53 -1.68 -6.95 8.34
N ASP A 54 -1.01 -7.96 7.80
CA ASP A 54 -1.70 -9.12 7.21
C ASP A 54 -2.57 -9.87 8.23
N ALA A 55 -2.18 -9.95 9.50
CA ALA A 55 -3.00 -10.54 10.55
C ALA A 55 -4.27 -9.72 10.84
N ILE A 56 -4.17 -8.39 10.83
CA ILE A 56 -5.33 -7.48 11.01
C ILE A 56 -6.31 -7.65 9.84
N PHE A 57 -5.81 -7.76 8.62
CA PHE A 57 -6.63 -7.87 7.41
C PHE A 57 -7.02 -9.30 7.05
N LEU A 58 -6.55 -10.31 7.78
CA LEU A 58 -6.75 -11.73 7.44
C LEU A 58 -8.22 -12.13 7.26
N ALA A 59 -9.13 -11.53 8.01
CA ALA A 59 -10.57 -11.79 7.92
C ALA A 59 -11.22 -11.21 6.65
N LEU A 60 -10.55 -10.24 5.99
CA LEU A 60 -11.03 -9.56 4.79
C LEU A 60 -10.31 -10.10 3.54
N GLU A 61 -9.00 -10.29 3.62
CA GLU A 61 -8.16 -10.63 2.48
C GLU A 61 -6.90 -11.38 2.93
N ARG A 62 -6.51 -12.44 2.21
CA ARG A 62 -5.26 -13.16 2.45
C ARG A 62 -4.14 -12.49 1.67
N ASP A 63 -2.95 -12.40 2.25
CA ASP A 63 -1.78 -11.72 1.67
C ASP A 63 -2.04 -10.25 1.31
N HIS A 64 -2.79 -9.54 2.15
CA HIS A 64 -3.23 -8.16 1.92
C HIS A 64 -2.09 -7.21 1.54
N CYS A 65 -0.94 -7.27 2.24
CA CYS A 65 0.22 -6.41 1.96
C CYS A 65 0.83 -6.70 0.59
N ARG A 66 0.88 -7.97 0.17
CA ARG A 66 1.39 -8.36 -1.15
C ARG A 66 0.47 -7.87 -2.25
N LEU A 67 -0.84 -8.06 -2.09
CA LEU A 67 -1.83 -7.61 -3.07
C LEU A 67 -1.86 -6.08 -3.19
N SER A 68 -1.70 -5.39 -2.06
CA SER A 68 -1.52 -3.92 -2.05
C SER A 68 -0.28 -3.52 -2.85
N TYR A 69 0.86 -4.18 -2.63
CA TYR A 69 2.08 -3.93 -3.41
C TYR A 69 1.89 -4.20 -4.91
N GLU A 70 1.28 -5.32 -5.29
CA GLU A 70 0.98 -5.66 -6.70
C GLU A 70 0.01 -4.64 -7.35
N SER A 71 -0.96 -4.12 -6.58
CA SER A 71 -1.85 -3.04 -7.02
C SER A 71 -1.08 -1.75 -7.32
N GLU A 72 -0.14 -1.36 -6.46
CA GLU A 72 0.72 -0.19 -6.69
C GLU A 72 1.61 -0.37 -7.92
N VAL A 73 2.25 -1.54 -8.05
CA VAL A 73 3.12 -1.87 -9.20
C VAL A 73 2.34 -1.81 -10.52
N SER A 74 1.09 -2.29 -10.54
CA SER A 74 0.21 -2.22 -11.72
C SER A 74 -0.50 -0.88 -11.90
N GLY A 75 -0.39 0.06 -10.95
CA GLY A 75 -1.11 1.33 -10.96
C GLY A 75 -2.64 1.15 -10.99
N SER A 76 -3.16 0.15 -10.28
CA SER A 76 -4.57 -0.21 -10.29
C SER A 76 -5.49 0.86 -9.66
N GLN A 77 -4.95 1.68 -8.76
CA GLN A 77 -5.60 2.85 -8.16
C GLN A 77 -5.62 4.06 -9.10
N LEU A 78 -4.71 4.13 -10.07
CA LEU A 78 -4.57 5.27 -10.96
C LEU A 78 -5.69 5.30 -12.04
N PRO A 79 -6.01 6.51 -12.56
CA PRO A 79 -6.82 6.65 -13.76
C PRO A 79 -6.27 5.84 -14.94
N SER A 80 -7.15 5.34 -15.80
CA SER A 80 -6.78 4.51 -16.97
C SER A 80 -5.75 5.19 -17.87
N ALA A 81 -5.86 6.50 -18.06
CA ALA A 81 -4.93 7.30 -18.85
C ALA A 81 -3.48 7.30 -18.31
N TYR A 82 -3.31 7.10 -17.01
CA TYR A 82 -1.98 7.04 -16.36
C TYR A 82 -1.46 5.61 -16.37
N ARG A 83 -2.33 4.62 -16.15
CA ARG A 83 -1.95 3.20 -16.17
C ARG A 83 -1.38 2.76 -17.52
N ALA A 84 -1.92 3.28 -18.63
CA ALA A 84 -1.41 2.99 -19.98
C ALA A 84 0.04 3.44 -20.23
N ARG A 85 0.65 4.15 -19.27
CA ARG A 85 2.01 4.70 -19.35
C ARG A 85 2.99 4.06 -18.35
N ILE A 86 2.55 3.07 -17.56
CA ILE A 86 3.43 2.26 -16.74
C ILE A 86 4.06 1.20 -17.67
N PRO A 87 5.40 1.21 -17.84
CA PRO A 87 6.10 0.33 -18.78
C PRO A 87 6.07 -1.14 -18.38
#